data_AF-A0A372DWI6-F1
#
_entry.id   AF-A0A372DWI6-F1
#
_cell.length_a   1.000
_cell.length_b   1.000
_cell.length_c   1.000
_cell.angle_alpha   90.00
_cell.angle_beta   90.00
_cell.angle_gamma   90.00
#
_symmetry.space_group_name_H-M   'P 1'
#
loop_
_entity.id
_entity.type
_entity.pdbx_description
1 polymer ?
#
loop_
_entity_poly.entity_id
_entity_poly.type
_entity_poly.pdbx_seq_one_letter_code
_entity_poly.pdbx_strand_id
1 'polypeptide(L)'
;MKRPPPARTHSQRIHAALPAPAAAPNSAPRLTARLLLRPYAPDDAAEFFALIAANRLRLRPSFPAREAAASSESASVGLLAQFGRDWRTGRLYVLGIWHRTGGRYLGDISLKPNWHAPVSLEIGYYLAAEAEGQGYAREALAAAVAFGFDTLGVARLIIRCLPENPRSIAVAEALGFQLLPVRARPAWLRRVLGTTPVLHYILRREEQAQT
;
A
#
# COMPACT_ATOMS: atom_id res chain seq x y z
N MET A 1 -31.35 30.15 39.37
CA MET A 1 -30.48 29.12 38.74
C MET A 1 -30.43 29.37 37.23
N LYS A 2 -29.29 29.80 36.68
CA LYS A 2 -29.11 30.05 35.24
C LYS A 2 -28.64 28.75 34.55
N ARG A 3 -29.33 28.33 33.48
CA ARG A 3 -28.94 27.16 32.66
C ARG A 3 -27.59 27.42 31.99
N PRO A 4 -26.69 26.42 31.91
CA PRO A 4 -25.43 26.55 31.18
C PRO A 4 -25.70 26.59 29.66
N PRO A 5 -24.84 27.26 28.87
CA PRO A 5 -24.97 27.32 27.42
C PRO A 5 -24.69 25.94 26.78
N PRO A 6 -25.33 25.62 25.64
CA PRO A 6 -25.08 24.36 24.95
C PRO A 6 -23.65 24.32 24.39
N ALA A 7 -23.03 23.14 24.50
CA ALA A 7 -21.69 22.85 24.00
C ALA A 7 -21.61 23.09 22.48
N ARG A 8 -20.58 23.82 22.05
CA ARG A 8 -20.23 24.02 20.64
C ARG A 8 -19.93 22.66 20.00
N THR A 9 -20.85 22.16 19.18
CA THR A 9 -20.64 21.02 18.29
C THR A 9 -19.48 21.34 17.35
N HIS A 10 -18.37 20.64 17.51
CA HIS A 10 -17.31 20.62 16.50
C HIS A 10 -17.89 19.97 15.25
N SER A 11 -18.34 20.80 14.31
CA SER A 11 -18.76 20.37 12.98
C SER A 11 -17.54 19.72 12.33
N GLN A 12 -17.51 18.38 12.29
CA GLN A 12 -16.55 17.65 11.46
C GLN A 12 -16.82 18.09 10.02
N ARG A 13 -15.94 18.93 9.47
CA ARG A 13 -15.96 19.27 8.06
C ARG A 13 -15.85 17.97 7.28
N ILE A 14 -16.95 17.56 6.67
CA ILE A 14 -16.96 16.43 5.74
C ILE A 14 -16.16 16.91 4.53
N HIS A 15 -14.90 16.48 4.42
CA HIS A 15 -14.07 16.85 3.30
C HIS A 15 -14.59 16.15 2.04
N ALA A 16 -14.98 16.96 1.05
CA ALA A 16 -15.47 16.46 -0.23
C ALA A 16 -14.45 15.53 -0.90
N ALA A 17 -14.94 14.47 -1.55
CA ALA A 17 -14.11 13.64 -2.41
C ALA A 17 -13.61 14.49 -3.58
N LEU A 18 -12.30 14.50 -3.83
CA LEU A 18 -11.74 15.05 -5.04
C LEU A 18 -11.84 13.99 -6.15
N PRO A 19 -12.03 14.40 -7.41
CA PRO A 19 -11.95 13.47 -8.52
C PRO A 19 -10.54 12.89 -8.62
N ALA A 20 -10.44 11.64 -9.08
CA ALA A 20 -9.18 11.05 -9.53
C ALA A 20 -8.55 11.94 -10.63
N PRO A 21 -7.21 11.90 -10.83
CA PRO A 21 -6.55 12.69 -11.86
C PRO A 21 -7.16 12.43 -13.24
N ALA A 22 -7.31 13.49 -14.04
CA ALA A 22 -7.97 13.45 -15.35
C ALA A 22 -7.26 12.53 -16.37
N ALA A 23 -5.96 12.29 -16.18
CA ALA A 23 -5.18 11.34 -16.95
C ALA A 23 -4.47 10.36 -16.03
N ALA A 24 -4.45 9.08 -16.43
CA ALA A 24 -3.71 8.06 -15.71
C ALA A 24 -2.21 8.39 -15.72
N PRO A 25 -1.50 8.17 -14.60
CA PRO A 25 -0.06 8.37 -14.55
C PRO A 25 0.64 7.41 -15.52
N ASN A 26 1.81 7.82 -16.02
CA ASN A 26 2.62 6.99 -16.90
C ASN A 26 2.92 5.63 -16.24
N SER A 27 2.61 4.56 -16.97
CA SER A 27 2.86 3.16 -16.63
C SER A 27 4.30 2.70 -16.90
N ALA A 28 5.18 3.62 -17.32
CA ALA A 28 6.58 3.31 -17.57
C ALA A 28 7.25 2.61 -16.36
N PRO A 29 8.12 1.61 -16.61
CA PRO A 29 8.84 0.94 -15.55
C PRO A 29 9.74 1.89 -14.75
N ARG A 30 9.86 1.62 -13.45
CA ARG A 30 10.76 2.31 -12.53
C ARG A 30 11.95 1.41 -12.25
N LEU A 31 13.14 1.89 -12.58
CA LEU A 31 14.39 1.17 -12.33
C LEU A 31 15.02 1.68 -11.04
N THR A 32 15.53 0.76 -10.25
CA THR A 32 16.41 1.04 -9.12
C THR A 32 17.76 0.38 -9.36
N ALA A 33 18.62 0.33 -8.34
CA ALA A 33 19.90 -0.38 -8.43
C ALA A 33 19.70 -1.84 -8.83
N ARG A 34 18.76 -2.55 -8.17
CA ARG A 34 18.56 -4.00 -8.33
C ARG A 34 17.18 -4.39 -8.84
N LEU A 35 16.22 -3.47 -8.89
CA LEU A 35 14.82 -3.79 -9.16
C LEU A 35 14.31 -3.10 -10.42
N LEU A 36 13.34 -3.77 -11.05
CA LEU A 36 12.45 -3.26 -12.07
C LEU A 36 11.03 -3.31 -11.50
N LEU A 37 10.42 -2.14 -11.28
CA LEU A 37 9.05 -2.02 -10.80
C LEU A 37 8.17 -1.60 -11.97
N ARG A 38 7.21 -2.46 -12.35
CA ARG A 38 6.33 -2.17 -13.50
C ARG A 38 4.92 -2.69 -13.28
N PRO A 39 3.90 -2.09 -13.93
CA PRO A 39 2.60 -2.71 -14.04
C PRO A 39 2.70 -4.10 -14.66
N TYR A 40 1.75 -4.96 -14.29
CA TYR A 40 1.67 -6.30 -14.85
C TYR A 40 1.25 -6.29 -16.31
N ALA A 41 1.86 -7.18 -17.07
CA ALA A 41 1.40 -7.64 -18.38
C ALA A 41 0.55 -8.91 -18.21
N PRO A 42 -0.33 -9.25 -19.18
CA PRO A 42 -1.10 -10.48 -19.15
C PRO A 42 -0.24 -11.74 -18.94
N ASP A 43 0.94 -11.78 -19.55
CA ASP A 43 1.84 -12.94 -19.55
C ASP A 43 2.53 -13.18 -18.19
N ASP A 44 2.42 -12.24 -17.24
CA ASP A 44 2.97 -12.40 -15.89
C ASP A 44 2.11 -13.30 -14.99
N ALA A 45 0.92 -13.72 -15.46
CA ALA A 45 -0.06 -14.40 -14.62
C ALA A 45 0.46 -15.72 -14.01
N ALA A 46 1.27 -16.47 -14.76
CA ALA A 46 1.85 -17.72 -14.29
C ALA A 46 2.83 -17.50 -13.12
N GLU A 47 3.77 -16.56 -13.27
CA GLU A 47 4.73 -16.23 -12.21
C GLU A 47 4.04 -15.58 -11.00
N PHE A 48 3.06 -14.71 -11.24
CA PHE A 48 2.24 -14.11 -10.19
C PHE A 48 1.51 -15.19 -9.37
N PHE A 49 0.82 -16.11 -10.05
CA PHE A 49 0.11 -17.21 -9.40
C PHE A 49 1.07 -18.11 -8.62
N ALA A 50 2.18 -18.53 -9.23
CA ALA A 50 3.16 -19.40 -8.61
C ALA A 50 3.71 -18.81 -7.30
N LEU A 51 4.07 -17.52 -7.30
CA LEU A 51 4.56 -16.85 -6.09
C LEU A 51 3.47 -16.80 -5.00
N ILE A 52 2.24 -16.40 -5.34
CA ILE A 52 1.16 -16.35 -4.35
C ILE A 52 0.87 -17.75 -3.79
N ALA A 53 0.80 -18.76 -4.66
CA ALA A 53 0.56 -20.15 -4.28
C ALA A 53 1.61 -20.67 -3.30
N ALA A 54 2.89 -20.44 -3.58
CA ALA A 54 4.00 -20.84 -2.70
C ALA A 54 4.01 -20.11 -1.35
N ASN A 55 3.35 -18.94 -1.25
CA ASN A 55 3.41 -18.07 -0.07
C ASN A 55 2.05 -17.85 0.61
N ARG A 56 0.98 -18.56 0.22
CA ARG A 56 -0.41 -18.31 0.67
C ARG A 56 -0.54 -18.15 2.18
N LEU A 57 -0.04 -19.12 2.96
CA LEU A 57 -0.18 -19.11 4.41
C LEU A 57 0.52 -17.90 5.05
N ARG A 58 1.66 -17.48 4.51
CA ARG A 58 2.42 -16.32 4.99
C ARG A 58 1.76 -15.00 4.59
N LEU A 59 1.17 -14.93 3.39
CA LEU A 59 0.53 -13.71 2.89
C LEU A 59 -0.88 -13.49 3.45
N ARG A 60 -1.63 -14.56 3.73
CA ARG A 60 -3.04 -14.51 4.15
C ARG A 60 -3.33 -13.56 5.33
N PRO A 61 -2.51 -13.45 6.40
CA PRO A 61 -2.79 -12.53 7.49
C PRO A 61 -2.81 -11.05 7.09
N SER A 62 -1.95 -10.65 6.12
CA SER A 62 -1.80 -9.25 5.70
C SER A 62 -2.48 -8.95 4.36
N PHE A 63 -2.61 -9.94 3.48
CA PHE A 63 -3.14 -9.81 2.12
C PHE A 63 -4.20 -10.87 1.77
N PRO A 64 -5.24 -11.08 2.61
CA PRO A 64 -6.22 -12.15 2.39
C PRO A 64 -6.98 -11.99 1.07
N ALA A 65 -7.29 -10.75 0.66
CA ALA A 65 -7.98 -10.51 -0.61
C ALA A 65 -7.10 -10.80 -1.83
N ARG A 66 -5.79 -10.52 -1.75
CA ARG A 66 -4.83 -10.79 -2.84
C ARG A 66 -4.65 -12.29 -3.01
N GLU A 67 -4.47 -12.99 -1.89
CA GLU A 67 -4.31 -14.44 -1.83
C GLU A 67 -5.56 -15.17 -2.37
N ALA A 68 -6.75 -14.76 -1.91
CA ALA A 68 -8.01 -15.36 -2.36
C ALA A 68 -8.30 -15.10 -3.85
N ALA A 69 -7.98 -13.91 -4.36
CA ALA A 69 -8.22 -13.56 -5.77
C ALA A 69 -7.30 -14.33 -6.74
N ALA A 70 -6.10 -14.73 -6.30
CA ALA A 70 -5.17 -15.52 -7.09
C ALA A 70 -5.42 -17.03 -6.93
N SER A 71 -6.67 -17.50 -7.01
CA SER A 71 -7.05 -18.89 -6.70
C SER A 71 -6.55 -19.92 -7.73
N SER A 72 -6.32 -19.50 -8.97
CA SER A 72 -5.73 -20.27 -10.06
C SER A 72 -4.98 -19.33 -11.01
N GLU A 73 -4.17 -19.87 -11.92
CA GLU A 73 -3.51 -19.07 -12.96
C GLU A 73 -4.52 -18.29 -13.83
N SER A 74 -5.64 -18.92 -14.21
CA SER A 74 -6.72 -18.26 -14.95
C SER A 74 -7.36 -17.11 -14.16
N ALA A 75 -7.57 -17.29 -12.84
CA ALA A 75 -8.04 -16.21 -11.98
C ALA A 75 -7.02 -15.06 -11.90
N SER A 76 -5.72 -15.40 -11.88
CA SER A 76 -4.64 -14.42 -11.92
C SER A 76 -4.64 -13.59 -13.20
N VAL A 77 -4.90 -14.17 -14.38
CA VAL A 77 -5.08 -13.39 -15.64
C VAL A 77 -6.16 -12.32 -15.48
N GLY A 78 -7.33 -12.71 -14.95
CA GLY A 78 -8.44 -11.78 -14.70
C GLY A 78 -8.10 -10.68 -13.70
N LEU A 79 -7.35 -11.02 -12.65
CA LEU A 79 -6.88 -10.09 -11.63
C LEU A 79 -5.86 -9.09 -12.19
N LEU A 80 -4.88 -9.53 -12.99
CA LEU A 80 -3.90 -8.65 -13.62
C LEU A 80 -4.56 -7.68 -14.61
N ALA A 81 -5.54 -8.16 -15.38
CA ALA A 81 -6.36 -7.29 -16.24
C ALA A 81 -7.15 -6.24 -15.43
N GLN A 82 -7.64 -6.61 -14.23
CA GLN A 82 -8.28 -5.66 -13.33
C GLN A 82 -7.29 -4.61 -12.82
N PHE A 83 -6.05 -4.97 -12.47
CA PHE A 83 -5.03 -3.99 -12.08
C PHE A 83 -4.74 -2.98 -13.20
N GLY A 84 -4.74 -3.41 -14.47
CA GLY A 84 -4.61 -2.50 -15.60
C GLY A 84 -5.80 -1.53 -15.75
N ARG A 85 -7.02 -1.97 -15.43
CA ARG A 85 -8.21 -1.08 -15.37
C ARG A 85 -8.12 -0.12 -14.19
N ASP A 86 -7.75 -0.63 -13.01
CA ASP A 86 -7.63 0.18 -11.79
C ASP A 86 -6.55 1.26 -11.93
N TRP A 87 -5.44 0.95 -12.62
CA TRP A 87 -4.40 1.92 -12.94
C TRP A 87 -4.95 3.08 -13.77
N ARG A 88 -5.67 2.76 -14.86
CA ARG A 88 -6.25 3.78 -15.77
C ARG A 88 -7.30 4.67 -15.10
N THR A 89 -8.01 4.12 -14.11
CA THR A 89 -9.08 4.82 -13.38
C THR A 89 -8.60 5.47 -12.08
N GLY A 90 -7.31 5.34 -11.74
CA GLY A 90 -6.77 5.87 -10.49
C GLY A 90 -7.34 5.22 -9.23
N ARG A 91 -7.86 3.98 -9.34
CA ARG A 91 -8.43 3.22 -8.22
C ARG A 91 -7.36 2.46 -7.43
N LEU A 92 -6.37 1.93 -8.13
CA LEU A 92 -5.24 1.21 -7.54
C LEU A 92 -4.08 1.20 -8.53
N TYR A 93 -2.89 1.52 -8.05
CA TYR A 93 -1.66 1.39 -8.81
C TYR A 93 -0.90 0.17 -8.28
N VAL A 94 -0.72 -0.87 -9.10
CA VAL A 94 0.02 -2.07 -8.71
C VAL A 94 1.26 -2.20 -9.58
N LEU A 95 2.41 -2.39 -8.95
CA LEU A 95 3.68 -2.64 -9.59
C LEU A 95 4.20 -4.00 -9.12
N GLY A 96 4.45 -4.91 -10.06
CA GLY A 96 5.26 -6.09 -9.79
C GLY A 96 6.71 -5.67 -9.55
N ILE A 97 7.35 -6.32 -8.58
CA ILE A 97 8.75 -6.13 -8.22
C ILE A 97 9.55 -7.26 -8.86
N TRP A 98 10.40 -6.91 -9.81
CA TRP A 98 11.23 -7.86 -10.55
C TRP A 98 12.70 -7.61 -10.25
N HIS A 99 13.50 -8.67 -10.12
CA HIS A 99 14.95 -8.50 -10.09
C HIS A 99 15.43 -8.02 -11.46
N ARG A 100 16.19 -6.93 -11.48
CA ARG A 100 16.62 -6.27 -12.72
C ARG A 100 17.50 -7.17 -13.58
N THR A 101 18.34 -7.99 -12.95
CA THR A 101 19.12 -9.02 -13.65
C THR A 101 18.39 -10.37 -13.54
N GLY A 102 18.15 -11.02 -14.67
CA GLY A 102 17.50 -12.34 -14.71
C GLY A 102 15.97 -12.33 -14.60
N GLY A 103 15.33 -11.18 -14.36
CA GLY A 103 13.88 -11.02 -14.52
C GLY A 103 13.04 -11.83 -13.53
N ARG A 104 13.59 -12.27 -12.39
CA ARG A 104 12.84 -13.06 -11.40
C ARG A 104 11.78 -12.21 -10.71
N TYR A 105 10.54 -12.69 -10.65
CA TYR A 105 9.46 -12.08 -9.85
C TYR A 105 9.75 -12.19 -8.36
N LEU A 106 9.65 -11.07 -7.62
CA LEU A 106 9.96 -11.01 -6.19
C LEU A 106 8.74 -10.70 -5.31
N GLY A 107 7.64 -10.23 -5.87
CA GLY A 107 6.44 -9.81 -5.13
C GLY A 107 5.86 -8.52 -5.68
N ASP A 108 4.94 -7.87 -4.96
CA ASP A 108 4.30 -6.64 -5.43
C ASP A 108 4.38 -5.48 -4.43
N ILE A 109 4.26 -4.28 -4.97
CA ILE A 109 3.96 -3.06 -4.22
C ILE A 109 2.78 -2.35 -4.88
N SER A 110 1.85 -1.89 -4.07
CA SER A 110 0.64 -1.24 -4.53
C SER A 110 0.37 0.04 -3.76
N LEU A 111 -0.18 1.03 -4.47
CA LEU A 111 -0.57 2.32 -3.93
C LEU A 111 -2.06 2.50 -4.20
N LYS A 112 -2.84 2.52 -3.12
CA LYS A 112 -4.29 2.72 -3.15
C LYS A 112 -4.60 4.18 -2.80
N PRO A 113 -5.10 4.98 -3.75
CA PRO A 113 -5.46 6.35 -3.46
C PRO A 113 -6.68 6.48 -2.57
N ASN A 114 -6.64 7.49 -1.72
CA ASN A 114 -7.78 8.08 -1.05
C ASN A 114 -7.89 9.53 -1.54
N TRP A 115 -8.83 9.78 -2.43
CA TRP A 115 -9.03 11.09 -3.05
C TRP A 115 -9.79 12.08 -2.16
N HIS A 116 -10.02 11.79 -0.88
CA HIS A 116 -10.52 12.78 0.07
C HIS A 116 -9.41 13.70 0.55
N ALA A 117 -9.67 15.01 0.61
CA ALA A 117 -8.70 15.97 1.11
C ALA A 117 -8.39 15.76 2.62
N PRO A 118 -7.11 15.74 3.04
CA PRO A 118 -5.91 15.75 2.19
C PRO A 118 -5.67 14.39 1.52
N VAL A 119 -5.46 14.42 0.19
CA VAL A 119 -5.24 13.24 -0.64
C VAL A 119 -4.07 12.42 -0.10
N SER A 120 -4.27 11.12 0.02
CA SER A 120 -3.26 10.18 0.50
C SER A 120 -3.19 8.92 -0.33
N LEU A 121 -2.06 8.22 -0.29
CA LEU A 121 -1.95 6.86 -0.81
C LEU A 121 -1.68 5.89 0.35
N GLU A 122 -2.45 4.81 0.41
CA GLU A 122 -2.09 3.65 1.24
C GLU A 122 -1.17 2.74 0.43
N ILE A 123 0.03 2.50 0.93
CA ILE A 123 1.01 1.60 0.33
C ILE A 123 0.95 0.25 1.04
N GLY A 124 0.87 -0.82 0.24
CA GLY A 124 1.02 -2.20 0.70
C GLY A 124 1.98 -2.95 -0.20
N TYR A 125 2.83 -3.79 0.39
CA TYR A 125 3.80 -4.60 -0.34
C TYR A 125 3.99 -5.97 0.32
N TYR A 126 4.34 -6.96 -0.50
CA TYR A 126 4.85 -8.24 -0.03
C TYR A 126 5.97 -8.71 -0.94
N LEU A 127 6.82 -9.59 -0.41
CA LEU A 127 7.83 -10.31 -1.16
C LEU A 127 7.61 -11.81 -1.05
N ALA A 128 8.17 -12.58 -1.98
CA ALA A 128 8.42 -14.01 -1.82
C ALA A 128 9.30 -14.24 -0.57
N ALA A 129 9.16 -15.40 0.07
CA ALA A 129 9.85 -15.68 1.34
C ALA A 129 11.38 -15.59 1.17
N GLU A 130 11.89 -16.14 0.07
CA GLU A 130 13.29 -16.16 -0.32
C GLU A 130 13.84 -14.77 -0.67
N ALA A 131 12.98 -13.77 -0.92
CA ALA A 131 13.38 -12.40 -1.23
C ALA A 131 13.37 -11.48 0.01
N GLU A 132 12.83 -11.94 1.15
CA GLU A 132 12.86 -11.18 2.41
C GLU A 132 14.30 -11.05 2.96
N GLY A 133 14.53 -10.05 3.81
CA GLY A 133 15.83 -9.83 4.47
C GLY A 133 16.96 -9.28 3.58
N GLN A 134 16.74 -9.17 2.27
CA GLN A 134 17.75 -8.69 1.30
C GLN A 134 17.63 -7.18 0.96
N GLY A 135 16.72 -6.47 1.65
CA GLY A 135 16.49 -5.04 1.45
C GLY A 135 15.62 -4.66 0.25
N TYR A 136 15.10 -5.63 -0.53
CA TYR A 136 14.28 -5.33 -1.70
C TYR A 136 12.99 -4.58 -1.36
N ALA A 137 12.35 -4.87 -0.22
CA ALA A 137 11.14 -4.16 0.20
C ALA A 137 11.39 -2.68 0.46
N ARG A 138 12.53 -2.35 1.09
CA ARG A 138 12.94 -0.96 1.33
C ARG A 138 13.24 -0.23 0.02
N GLU A 139 13.96 -0.88 -0.88
CA GLU A 139 14.29 -0.32 -2.20
C GLU A 139 13.04 -0.09 -3.05
N ALA A 140 12.11 -1.05 -3.08
CA ALA A 140 10.83 -0.91 -3.76
C ALA A 140 9.95 0.19 -3.14
N LEU A 141 9.91 0.25 -1.80
CA LEU A 141 9.16 1.29 -1.08
C LEU A 141 9.71 2.69 -1.40
N ALA A 142 11.03 2.87 -1.46
CA ALA A 142 11.63 4.16 -1.82
C ALA A 142 11.19 4.63 -3.21
N ALA A 143 11.18 3.73 -4.19
CA ALA A 143 10.70 4.04 -5.53
C ALA A 143 9.18 4.33 -5.57
N ALA A 144 8.39 3.64 -4.74
CA ALA A 144 6.96 3.91 -4.59
C ALA A 144 6.69 5.26 -3.89
N VAL A 145 7.53 5.66 -2.93
CA VAL A 145 7.46 6.98 -2.28
C VAL A 145 7.69 8.09 -3.30
N ALA A 146 8.75 7.99 -4.10
CA ALA A 146 9.02 8.93 -5.19
C ALA A 146 7.86 8.97 -6.20
N PHE A 147 7.30 7.81 -6.58
CA PHE A 147 6.13 7.77 -7.45
C PHE A 147 4.92 8.50 -6.83
N GLY A 148 4.65 8.28 -5.54
CA GLY A 148 3.55 8.93 -4.83
C GLY A 148 3.69 10.45 -4.74
N PHE A 149 4.86 10.94 -4.36
CA PHE A 149 5.07 12.39 -4.19
C PHE A 149 5.35 13.12 -5.50
N ASP A 150 6.19 12.58 -6.38
CA ASP A 150 6.68 13.31 -7.54
C ASP A 150 5.75 13.14 -8.74
N THR A 151 5.18 11.94 -8.93
CA THR A 151 4.27 11.68 -10.06
C THR A 151 2.81 11.90 -9.69
N LEU A 152 2.37 11.43 -8.52
CA LEU A 152 0.96 11.54 -8.11
C LEU A 152 0.68 12.81 -7.29
N GLY A 153 1.72 13.52 -6.84
CA GLY A 153 1.57 14.82 -6.18
C GLY A 153 0.85 14.78 -4.84
N VAL A 154 0.77 13.63 -4.18
CA VAL A 154 -0.04 13.50 -2.95
C VAL A 154 0.62 14.20 -1.77
N ALA A 155 -0.17 14.60 -0.77
CA ALA A 155 0.35 15.27 0.41
C ALA A 155 1.00 14.30 1.40
N ARG A 156 0.55 13.04 1.43
CA ARG A 156 0.98 12.04 2.41
C ARG A 156 0.84 10.61 1.90
N LEU A 157 1.71 9.74 2.41
CA LEU A 157 1.71 8.30 2.19
C LEU A 157 1.44 7.59 3.50
N ILE A 158 0.73 6.48 3.44
CA ILE A 158 0.30 5.70 4.62
C ILE A 158 0.72 4.26 4.43
N ILE A 159 1.31 3.64 5.45
CA ILE A 159 1.50 2.19 5.53
C ILE A 159 0.68 1.66 6.69
N ARG A 160 -0.01 0.55 6.47
CA ARG A 160 -0.72 -0.18 7.52
C ARG A 160 -0.07 -1.52 7.72
N CYS A 161 0.38 -1.79 8.93
CA CYS A 161 1.03 -3.06 9.26
C CYS A 161 0.47 -3.63 10.55
N LEU A 162 0.48 -4.96 10.63
CA LEU A 162 0.18 -5.68 11.86
C LEU A 162 1.35 -5.51 12.85
N PRO A 163 1.10 -5.30 14.15
CA PRO A 163 2.14 -5.27 15.18
C PRO A 163 3.04 -6.51 15.17
N GLU A 164 2.50 -7.66 14.77
CA GLU A 164 3.19 -8.93 14.67
C GLU A 164 4.09 -9.04 13.42
N ASN A 165 4.16 -7.99 12.59
CA ASN A 165 5.02 -7.92 11.41
C ASN A 165 6.18 -6.91 11.62
N PRO A 166 7.21 -7.28 12.41
CA PRO A 166 8.35 -6.39 12.70
C PRO A 166 9.15 -6.03 11.45
N ARG A 167 9.11 -6.86 10.40
CA ARG A 167 9.80 -6.60 9.13
C ARG A 167 9.19 -5.41 8.39
N SER A 168 7.85 -5.35 8.31
CA SER A 168 7.17 -4.22 7.66
C SER A 168 7.33 -2.93 8.47
N ILE A 169 7.31 -3.02 9.81
CA ILE A 169 7.59 -1.90 10.71
C ILE A 169 8.99 -1.33 10.43
N ALA A 170 10.02 -2.17 10.44
CA ALA A 170 11.40 -1.75 10.20
C ALA A 170 11.58 -1.11 8.82
N VAL A 171 10.90 -1.62 7.78
CA VAL A 171 10.95 -1.04 6.43
C VAL A 171 10.30 0.35 6.39
N ALA A 172 9.15 0.54 7.05
CA ALA A 172 8.47 1.84 7.12
C ALA A 172 9.33 2.87 7.86
N GLU A 173 9.83 2.52 9.05
CA GLU A 173 10.66 3.39 9.89
C GLU A 173 11.98 3.75 9.20
N ALA A 174 12.61 2.81 8.50
CA ALA A 174 13.85 3.05 7.78
C ALA A 174 13.73 4.06 6.62
N LEU A 175 12.51 4.36 6.15
CA LEU A 175 12.23 5.42 5.17
C LEU A 175 11.55 6.65 5.80
N GLY A 176 11.64 6.79 7.12
CA GLY A 176 11.17 7.99 7.82
C GLY A 176 9.66 8.06 8.02
N PHE A 177 8.92 6.97 7.76
CA PHE A 177 7.52 6.95 8.14
C PHE A 177 7.40 6.98 9.67
N GLN A 178 6.50 7.83 10.16
CA GLN A 178 6.25 8.00 11.59
C GLN A 178 5.00 7.24 12.02
N LEU A 179 5.08 6.55 13.15
CA LEU A 179 3.92 5.88 13.74
C LEU A 179 2.91 6.91 14.26
N LEU A 180 1.67 6.85 13.78
CA LEU A 180 0.57 7.62 14.34
C LEU A 180 0.12 7.04 15.68
N PRO A 181 -0.41 7.87 16.60
CA PRO A 181 -0.91 7.40 17.89
C PRO A 181 -1.94 6.27 17.73
N VAL A 182 -1.66 5.12 18.34
CA VAL A 182 -2.56 3.97 18.34
C VAL A 182 -3.72 4.27 19.28
N ARG A 183 -4.91 4.51 18.74
CA ARG A 183 -6.12 4.67 19.55
C ARG A 183 -6.66 3.31 19.95
N ALA A 184 -6.79 3.08 21.25
CA ALA A 184 -7.43 1.88 21.76
C ALA A 184 -8.87 1.78 21.24
N ARG A 185 -9.23 0.64 20.68
CA ARG A 185 -10.62 0.36 20.29
C ARG A 185 -11.51 0.35 21.54
N PRO A 186 -12.74 0.88 21.48
CA PRO A 186 -13.70 0.75 22.58
C PRO A 186 -13.94 -0.72 22.93
N ALA A 187 -14.25 -1.03 24.19
CA ALA A 187 -14.36 -2.40 24.68
C ALA A 187 -15.34 -3.28 23.87
N TRP A 188 -16.47 -2.72 23.44
CA TRP A 188 -17.45 -3.43 22.61
C TRP A 188 -16.88 -3.84 21.25
N LEU A 189 -16.04 -3.01 20.64
CA LEU A 189 -15.43 -3.27 19.34
C LEU A 189 -14.30 -4.31 19.44
N ARG A 190 -13.59 -4.35 20.58
CA ARG A 190 -12.55 -5.36 20.84
C ARG A 190 -13.12 -6.78 20.97
N ARG A 191 -14.33 -6.90 21.53
CA ARG A 191 -15.02 -8.18 21.70
C ARG A 191 -15.45 -8.79 20.35
N VAL A 192 -15.67 -7.96 19.34
CA VAL A 192 -16.13 -8.38 18.00
C VAL A 192 -14.97 -8.52 17.00
N LEU A 193 -14.01 -7.58 17.01
CA LEU A 193 -12.96 -7.47 15.98
C LEU A 193 -11.55 -7.83 16.49
N GLY A 194 -11.43 -8.40 17.69
CA GLY A 194 -10.16 -8.69 18.34
C GLY A 194 -9.45 -7.47 18.92
N THR A 195 -8.34 -7.72 19.63
CA THR A 195 -7.57 -6.72 20.38
C THR A 195 -6.38 -6.15 19.62
N THR A 196 -5.83 -6.86 18.64
CA THR A 196 -4.66 -6.40 17.87
C THR A 196 -4.98 -5.13 17.08
N PRO A 197 -4.35 -3.99 17.39
CA PRO A 197 -4.51 -2.78 16.61
C PRO A 197 -3.74 -2.90 15.29
N VAL A 198 -4.26 -2.33 14.20
CA VAL A 198 -3.45 -2.11 12.98
C VAL A 198 -2.63 -0.83 13.20
N LEU A 199 -1.32 -0.92 13.08
CA LEU A 199 -0.43 0.24 13.15
C LEU A 199 -0.57 1.07 11.88
N HIS A 200 -0.55 2.39 12.02
CA HIS A 200 -0.65 3.33 10.90
C HIS A 200 0.60 4.19 10.89
N TYR A 201 1.40 4.03 9.86
CA TYR A 201 2.61 4.80 9.60
C TYR A 201 2.30 5.86 8.55
N ILE A 202 2.79 7.09 8.74
CA ILE A 202 2.59 8.21 7.82
C ILE A 202 3.92 8.83 7.41
N LEU A 203 4.04 9.21 6.15
CA LEU A 203 5.11 10.06 5.64
C LEU A 203 4.49 11.25 4.92
N ARG A 204 4.91 12.48 5.24
CA ARG A 204 4.41 13.71 4.60
C ARG A 204 5.43 14.28 3.64
N ARG A 205 4.95 14.96 2.60
CA ARG A 205 5.81 15.56 1.56
C ARG A 205 6.78 16.61 2.14
N GLU A 206 6.34 17.41 3.10
CA GLU A 206 7.14 18.46 3.74
C GLU A 206 8.35 17.90 4.50
N GLU A 207 8.25 16.66 5.01
CA GLU A 207 9.30 15.99 5.77
C GLU A 207 10.44 15.47 4.87
N GLN A 208 10.26 15.43 3.54
CA GLN A 208 11.29 15.02 2.57
C GLN A 208 12.16 16.19 2.06
N ALA A 209 11.72 17.44 2.23
CA ALA A 209 12.44 18.62 1.70
C ALA A 209 13.59 19.10 2.61
N GLN A 210 13.85 18.42 3.73
CA GLN A 210 14.79 18.84 4.78
C GLN A 210 15.98 17.87 4.96
N THR A 211 16.17 16.93 4.04
CA THR A 211 17.31 15.99 4.00
C THR A 211 18.03 16.11 2.67
#